data_AF-Q5JFQ1-F1
#
_entry.id   AF-Q5JFQ1-F1
#
_cell.length_a   1.000
_cell.length_b   1.000
_cell.length_c   1.000
_cell.angle_alpha   90.00
_cell.angle_beta   90.00
_cell.angle_gamma   90.00
#
_symmetry.space_group_name_H-M   'P 1'
#
loop_
_entity.id
_entity.type
_entity.pdbx_description
1 polymer ?
#
loop_
_entity_poly.entity_id
_entity_poly.type
_entity_poly.pdbx_seq_one_letter_code
_entity_poly.pdbx_strand_id
1 'polypeptide(L)' 'MSLVSSLLKLLFLHIPRSLFQIAGLVRIVRRGRRAFRKALKKEGLPEEVVDALTEEFFVEVDWKGMIFRKERD' A
#
# COMPACT_ATOMS: atom_id res chain seq x y z
N MET A 1 -33.59 -0.29 16.45
CA MET A 1 -32.42 -1.15 16.76
C MET A 1 -31.55 -1.53 15.54
N SER A 2 -32.04 -1.47 14.29
CA SER A 2 -31.21 -1.88 13.13
C SER A 2 -30.02 -0.93 12.84
N LEU A 3 -30.21 0.38 12.94
CA LEU A 3 -29.18 1.39 12.65
C LEU A 3 -27.95 1.26 13.57
N VAL A 4 -28.18 1.06 14.88
CA VAL A 4 -27.10 0.86 15.86
C VAL A 4 -26.32 -0.41 15.54
N SER A 5 -27.01 -1.52 15.24
CA SER A 5 -26.33 -2.77 14.85
C SER A 5 -25.53 -2.62 13.55
N SER A 6 -26.05 -1.84 12.59
CA SER A 6 -25.38 -1.59 11.30
C SER A 6 -24.15 -0.72 11.47
N LEU A 7 -24.21 0.28 12.36
CA LEU A 7 -23.09 1.13 12.72
C LEU A 7 -22.00 0.33 13.43
N LEU A 8 -22.37 -0.56 14.37
CA LEU A 8 -21.42 -1.43 15.04
C LEU A 8 -20.73 -2.39 14.05
N LYS A 9 -21.47 -2.98 13.11
CA LYS A 9 -20.86 -3.81 12.05
C LYS A 9 -19.90 -3.00 11.18
N LEU A 10 -20.24 -1.77 10.82
CA LEU A 10 -19.35 -0.90 10.05
C LEU A 10 -18.05 -0.63 10.81
N LEU A 11 -18.15 -0.17 12.07
CA LEU A 11 -17.01 0.22 12.89
C LEU A 11 -16.11 -0.95 13.28
N PHE A 12 -16.70 -2.11 13.61
CA PHE A 12 -15.95 -3.22 14.20
C PHE A 12 -15.62 -4.35 13.22
N LEU A 13 -16.28 -4.42 12.06
CA LEU A 13 -15.99 -5.47 11.06
C LEU A 13 -15.47 -4.89 9.75
N HIS A 14 -16.17 -3.91 9.17
CA HIS A 14 -15.82 -3.42 7.83
C HIS A 14 -14.58 -2.52 7.84
N ILE A 15 -14.52 -1.53 8.73
CA ILE A 15 -13.37 -0.61 8.81
C ILE A 15 -12.08 -1.37 9.14
N PRO A 16 -12.01 -2.23 10.18
CA PRO A 16 -10.78 -2.93 10.50
C PRO A 16 -10.34 -3.85 9.37
N ARG A 17 -11.28 -4.57 8.73
CA ARG A 17 -10.98 -5.44 7.59
C ARG A 17 -10.36 -4.67 6.43
N SER A 18 -10.93 -3.52 6.06
CA SER A 18 -10.38 -2.67 5.00
C SER A 18 -8.99 -2.14 5.36
N LEU A 19 -8.78 -1.74 6.61
CA LEU A 19 -7.46 -1.29 7.09
C LEU A 19 -6.42 -2.42 7.02
N PHE A 20 -6.77 -3.66 7.38
CA PHE A 20 -5.87 -4.80 7.25
C PHE A 20 -5.51 -5.11 5.79
N GLN A 21 -6.47 -5.00 4.87
CA GLN A 21 -6.21 -5.17 3.44
C GLN A 21 -5.25 -4.09 2.92
N ILE A 22 -5.48 -2.82 3.28
CA ILE A 22 -4.60 -1.71 2.95
C ILE A 22 -3.19 -1.93 3.52
N ALA A 23 -3.09 -2.32 4.78
CA ALA A 23 -1.81 -2.62 5.43
C ALA A 23 -1.06 -3.77 4.73
N GLY A 24 -1.79 -4.78 4.24
CA GLY A 24 -1.26 -5.85 3.42
C GLY A 24 -0.60 -5.34 2.13
N LEU A 25 -1.29 -4.46 1.40
CA LEU A 25 -0.76 -3.84 0.17
C LEU A 25 0.48 -2.98 0.46
N VAL A 26 0.43 -2.12 1.48
CA VAL A 26 1.58 -1.32 1.92
C VAL A 26 2.78 -2.22 2.21
N ARG A 27 2.55 -3.36 2.88
CA ARG A 27 3.61 -4.31 3.22
C ARG A 27 4.23 -4.94 1.98
N ILE A 28 3.43 -5.30 0.98
CA ILE A 28 3.92 -5.88 -0.29
C ILE A 28 4.77 -4.84 -1.03
N VAL A 29 4.28 -3.60 -1.18
CA VAL A 29 5.01 -2.51 -1.85
C VAL A 29 6.35 -2.23 -1.15
N ARG A 30 6.34 -2.12 0.19
CA ARG A 30 7.57 -1.92 0.97
C ARG A 30 8.54 -3.09 0.85
N ARG A 31 8.04 -4.33 0.80
CA ARG A 31 8.88 -5.52 0.60
C ARG A 31 9.51 -5.51 -0.80
N GLY A 32 8.75 -5.15 -1.83
CA GLY A 32 9.25 -4.96 -3.20
C GLY A 32 10.37 -3.93 -3.25
N ARG A 33 10.13 -2.73 -2.69
CA ARG A 33 11.14 -1.66 -2.60
C ARG A 33 12.44 -2.13 -1.94
N ARG A 34 12.33 -2.85 -0.81
CA ARG A 34 13.50 -3.40 -0.10
C ARG A 34 14.24 -4.46 -0.93
N ALA A 35 13.52 -5.34 -1.61
CA ALA A 35 14.11 -6.37 -2.46
C ALA A 35 14.83 -5.76 -3.66
N PHE A 36 14.21 -4.76 -4.31
CA PHE A 36 14.79 -4.02 -5.43
C PHE A 36 16.08 -3.31 -5.02
N ARG A 37 16.05 -2.49 -3.96
CA ARG A 37 17.26 -1.83 -3.42
C ARG A 37 18.37 -2.84 -3.11
N LYS A 38 18.02 -3.98 -2.49
CA LYS A 38 18.98 -5.04 -2.17
C LYS A 38 19.60 -5.66 -3.43
N ALA A 39 18.81 -5.85 -4.49
CA ALA A 39 19.31 -6.35 -5.77
C ALA A 39 20.28 -5.36 -6.42
N LEU A 40 19.93 -4.07 -6.48
CA LEU A 40 20.81 -3.04 -7.04
C LEU A 40 22.16 -2.95 -6.32
N LYS A 41 22.15 -3.03 -4.98
CA LYS A 41 23.38 -3.10 -4.17
C LYS A 41 24.20 -4.35 -4.46
N LYS A 42 23.55 -5.49 -4.70
CA LYS A 42 24.23 -6.76 -5.02
C LYS A 42 24.94 -6.68 -6.38
N GLU A 43 24.38 -5.93 -7.33
CA GLU A 43 25.02 -5.65 -8.63
C GLU A 43 26.18 -4.63 -8.53
N GLY A 44 26.49 -4.13 -7.32
CA GLY A 44 27.64 -3.24 -7.09
C GLY A 44 27.41 -1.79 -7.54
N LEU A 45 26.16 -1.37 -7.73
CA LEU A 45 25.86 0.01 -8.11
C LEU A 45 26.23 0.99 -6.98
N PRO A 46 26.71 2.21 -7.31
CA PRO A 46 26.93 3.28 -6.35
C PRO A 46 25.64 3.62 -5.59
N GLU A 47 25.75 4.00 -4.31
CA GLU A 47 24.59 4.28 -3.45
C GLU A 47 23.67 5.36 -4.05
N GLU A 48 24.24 6.37 -4.70
CA GLU A 48 23.53 7.45 -5.39
C GLU A 48 22.62 6.91 -6.51
N VAL A 49 23.13 5.95 -7.30
CA VAL A 49 22.37 5.30 -8.38
C VAL A 49 21.29 4.41 -7.79
N VAL A 50 21.61 3.67 -6.73
CA VAL A 50 20.64 2.83 -6.02
C VAL A 50 19.47 3.66 -5.49
N ASP A 51 19.75 4.80 -4.88
CA ASP A 51 18.73 5.71 -4.34
C ASP A 51 17.86 6.30 -5.45
N ALA A 52 18.48 6.85 -6.51
CA ALA A 52 17.77 7.41 -7.65
C ALA A 52 16.82 6.39 -8.30
N LEU A 53 17.31 5.16 -8.58
CA LEU A 53 16.48 4.10 -9.16
C LEU A 53 15.39 3.64 -8.18
N THR A 54 15.69 3.51 -6.90
CA THR A 54 14.71 3.08 -5.90
C THR A 54 13.58 4.10 -5.72
N GLU A 55 13.87 5.38 -5.95
CA GLU A 55 12.90 6.47 -5.90
C GLU A 55 12.08 6.56 -7.18
N GLU A 56 12.73 6.56 -8.36
CA GLU A 56 12.06 6.66 -9.66
C GLU A 56 11.09 5.49 -9.92
N PHE A 57 11.50 4.27 -9.57
CA PHE A 57 10.68 3.07 -9.75
C PHE A 57 9.76 2.78 -8.56
N PHE A 58 9.66 3.69 -7.59
CA PHE A 58 8.73 3.52 -6.49
C PHE A 58 7.29 3.66 -6.99
N VAL A 59 6.52 2.57 -6.88
CA VAL A 59 5.08 2.62 -7.12
C VAL A 59 4.43 3.36 -5.96
N GLU A 60 4.15 4.64 -6.17
CA GLU A 60 3.27 5.38 -5.27
C GLU A 60 1.86 4.83 -5.42
N VAL A 61 1.30 4.34 -4.32
CA VAL A 61 -0.07 3.84 -4.32
C VAL A 61 -0.99 5.05 -4.30
N ASP A 62 -1.74 5.26 -5.38
CA ASP A 62 -2.82 6.26 -5.41
C ASP A 62 -4.00 5.78 -4.54
N TRP A 63 -3.91 6.10 -3.25
CA TRP A 63 -4.94 5.80 -2.26
C TRP A 63 -6.27 6.47 -2.59
N LYS A 64 -6.22 7.66 -3.19
CA LYS A 64 -7.41 8.43 -3.53
C LYS A 64 -8.13 7.74 -4.68
N GLY A 65 -7.41 7.40 -5.75
CA GLY A 65 -7.93 6.58 -6.84
C GLY A 65 -8.49 5.26 -6.35
N MET A 66 -7.78 4.53 -5.49
CA MET A 66 -8.26 3.24 -4.99
C MET A 66 -9.54 3.32 -4.13
N ILE A 67 -9.69 4.35 -3.28
CA ILE A 67 -10.86 4.49 -2.41
C ILE A 67 -12.06 5.04 -3.19
N PHE A 68 -11.85 5.99 -4.11
CA PHE A 68 -12.93 6.69 -4.82
C PHE A 68 -13.30 6.07 -6.18
N ARG A 69 -12.59 5.05 -6.69
CA ARG A 69 -12.91 4.42 -7.99
C ARG A 69 -14.22 3.64 -8.00
N LYS A 70 -14.75 3.24 -6.85
CA LYS A 70 -15.99 2.45 -6.76
C LYS A 70 -17.26 3.24 -7.10
N GLU A 71 -17.22 4.57 -7.21
CA GLU A 71 -18.40 5.40 -7.49
C GLU A 71 -18.71 5.62 -8.99
N ARG A 72 -17.92 5.05 -9.92
CA ARG A 72 -18.05 5.33 -11.36
C ARG A 72 -18.40 4.13 -12.27
N ASP A 73 -18.65 2.96 -11.70
CA ASP A 73 -19.16 1.76 -12.41
C ASP A 73 -20.52 1.36 -11.83
#